data_AF-A0A535B224-F1
#
_entry.id   AF-A0A535B224-F1
#
_cell.length_a   1.000
_cell.length_b   1.000
_cell.length_c   1.000
_cell.angle_alpha   90.00
_cell.angle_beta   90.00
_cell.angle_gamma   90.00
#
_symmetry.space_group_name_H-M   'P 1'
#
loop_
_entity.id
_entity.type
_entity.pdbx_description
1 polymer ?
#
loop_
_entity_poly.entity_id
_entity_poly.type
_entity_poly.pdbx_seq_one_letter_code
_entity_poly.pdbx_strand_id
1 'polypeptide(L)' 'MLHWPERKILIVGDAVVGDPPGRCKLLPEKVIDDLSRLRESVRHLLSLDFATLLVGDGAPILQNAKDRLKELVDSFSK' A
#
# COMPACT_ATOMS: atom_id res chain seq x y z
N MET A 1 -3.82 -9.88 0.26
CA MET A 1 -4.03 -8.93 -0.86
C MET A 1 -4.82 -9.63 -1.95
N LEU A 2 -5.60 -8.89 -2.72
CA LEU A 2 -6.26 -9.39 -3.93
C LEU A 2 -5.93 -8.45 -5.09
N HIS A 3 -5.42 -8.99 -6.20
CA HIS A 3 -5.11 -8.23 -7.40
C HIS A 3 -6.11 -8.62 -8.49
N TRP A 4 -6.73 -7.60 -9.11
CA TRP A 4 -7.59 -7.73 -10.28
C TRP A 4 -6.86 -7.10 -11.49
N PRO A 5 -6.10 -7.89 -12.26
CA PRO A 5 -5.26 -7.38 -13.34
C PRO A 5 -6.05 -6.67 -14.45
N GLU A 6 -7.19 -7.22 -14.87
CA GLU A 6 -8.00 -6.69 -15.97
C GLU A 6 -8.55 -5.29 -15.67
N ARG A 7 -8.78 -4.99 -14.39
CA ARG A 7 -9.23 -3.66 -13.93
C ARG A 7 -8.09 -2.82 -13.36
N LYS A 8 -6.88 -3.36 -13.25
CA LYS A 8 -5.72 -2.74 -12.61
C LYS A 8 -6.02 -2.29 -11.17
N ILE A 9 -6.76 -3.10 -10.43
CA ILE A 9 -7.14 -2.83 -9.03
C ILE A 9 -6.33 -3.75 -8.11
N LEU A 10 -5.70 -3.16 -7.10
CA LEU A 10 -5.11 -3.88 -5.98
C LEU A 10 -5.93 -3.59 -4.72
N ILE A 11 -6.30 -4.65 -3.99
CA ILE A 11 -7.00 -4.56 -2.71
C ILE A 11 -6.06 -5.05 -1.61
N VAL A 12 -5.80 -4.18 -0.64
CA VAL A 12 -4.97 -4.47 0.53
C VAL A 12 -5.77 -4.23 1.80
N GLY A 13 -5.55 -5.07 2.80
CA GLY A 13 -6.04 -4.80 4.16
C GLY A 13 -5.10 -3.84 4.88
N ASP A 14 -4.92 -4.06 6.17
CA ASP A 14 -4.16 -3.18 7.08
C ASP A 14 -2.65 -3.09 6.82
N ALA A 15 -2.16 -3.80 5.81
CA ALA A 15 -0.76 -3.68 5.38
C ALA A 15 -0.43 -2.25 4.90
N VAL A 16 -1.42 -1.54 4.34
CA VAL A 16 -1.31 -0.14 3.92
C VAL A 16 -2.64 0.55 4.16
N VAL A 17 -2.60 1.73 4.78
CA VAL A 17 -3.77 2.58 5.01
C VAL A 17 -3.69 3.84 4.17
N GLY A 18 -4.86 4.35 3.77
CA GLY A 18 -5.00 5.55 2.95
C GLY A 18 -5.21 6.81 3.79
N ASP A 19 -4.18 7.28 4.49
CA ASP A 19 -4.28 8.46 5.36
C ASP A 19 -3.00 9.33 5.29
N PRO A 20 -3.08 10.62 4.90
CA PRO A 20 -4.27 11.34 4.43
C PRO A 20 -4.71 10.90 3.01
N PRO A 21 -5.88 11.35 2.51
CA PRO A 21 -6.33 11.03 1.16
C PRO A 21 -5.28 11.28 0.08
N GLY A 22 -5.05 10.28 -0.77
CA GLY A 22 -4.02 10.33 -1.82
C GLY A 22 -2.60 9.99 -1.34
N ARG A 23 -2.40 9.57 -0.08
CA ARG A 23 -1.13 9.04 0.42
C ARG A 23 -1.31 7.66 1.05
N CYS A 24 -0.23 6.89 1.02
CA CYS A 24 -0.13 5.60 1.69
C CYS A 24 0.65 5.75 2.99
N LYS A 25 0.23 5.03 4.03
CA LYS A 25 0.95 4.92 5.30
C LYS A 25 0.89 3.48 5.82
N LEU A 26 1.84 3.12 6.69
CA LEU A 26 1.72 1.93 7.54
C LEU A 26 0.92 2.26 8.81
N LEU A 27 0.36 1.22 9.43
CA LEU A 27 -0.12 1.34 10.81
C LEU A 27 1.01 1.75 11.78
N PRO A 28 0.68 2.27 12.97
CA PRO A 28 1.69 2.56 14.00
C PRO A 28 2.53 1.31 14.34
N GLU A 29 3.85 1.46 14.50
CA GLU A 29 4.76 0.33 14.75
C GLU A 29 4.36 -0.51 15.98
N LYS A 30 3.76 0.12 17.00
CA LYS A 30 3.27 -0.55 18.22
C LYS A 30 2.19 -1.62 17.99
N VAL A 31 1.52 -1.62 16.83
CA VAL A 31 0.50 -2.61 16.47
C VAL A 31 0.95 -3.53 15.33
N ILE A 32 2.22 -3.43 14.91
CA ILE A 32 2.79 -4.26 13.84
C ILE A 32 3.65 -5.33 14.49
N ASP A 33 3.31 -6.60 14.27
CA ASP A 33 4.05 -7.75 14.83
C ASP A 33 5.48 -7.83 14.28
N ASP A 34 5.64 -7.69 12.96
CA ASP A 34 6.93 -7.74 12.27
C ASP A 34 7.01 -6.63 11.20
N LEU A 35 7.63 -5.53 11.57
CA LEU A 35 7.76 -4.35 10.73
C LEU A 35 8.65 -4.61 9.51
N SER A 36 9.71 -5.40 9.66
CA SER A 36 10.64 -5.70 8.57
C SER A 36 9.95 -6.53 7.49
N ARG A 37 9.26 -7.59 7.90
CA ARG A 37 8.48 -8.44 6.99
C ARG A 37 7.33 -7.69 6.34
N LEU A 38 6.67 -6.78 7.06
CA LEU A 38 5.63 -5.94 6.49
C LEU A 38 6.21 -5.03 5.39
N ARG A 39 7.32 -4.34 5.65
CA ARG A 39 7.99 -3.47 4.67
C ARG A 39 8.41 -4.23 3.42
N GLU A 40 8.94 -5.45 3.57
CA GLU A 40 9.24 -6.33 2.43
C GLU A 40 7.98 -6.72 1.65
N SER A 41 6.93 -7.14 2.35
CA SER A 41 5.65 -7.51 1.73
C SER A 41 5.06 -6.33 0.92
N VAL A 42 5.14 -5.11 1.45
CA VAL A 42 4.70 -3.89 0.76
C VAL A 42 5.57 -3.58 -0.46
N ARG A 43 6.89 -3.80 -0.40
CA ARG A 43 7.77 -3.69 -1.58
C ARG A 43 7.36 -4.64 -2.70
N HIS A 44 6.99 -5.88 -2.37
CA HIS A 44 6.55 -6.86 -3.36
C HIS A 44 5.29 -6.42 -4.12
N LEU A 45 4.41 -5.62 -3.51
CA LEU A 45 3.21 -5.10 -4.19
C LEU A 45 3.56 -4.25 -5.42
N LEU A 46 4.70 -3.55 -5.41
CA LEU A 46 5.14 -2.72 -6.55
C LEU A 46 5.47 -3.54 -7.81
N SER A 47 5.65 -4.85 -7.68
CA SER A 47 5.83 -5.74 -8.84
C SER A 47 4.54 -5.95 -9.64
N LEU A 48 3.38 -5.69 -9.04
CA LEU A 48 2.07 -5.84 -9.69
C LEU A 48 1.75 -4.64 -10.60
N ASP A 49 0.96 -4.89 -11.66
CA ASP A 49 0.40 -3.83 -12.51
C ASP A 49 -0.97 -3.39 -11.98
N PHE A 50 -1.01 -2.25 -11.31
CA PHE A 50 -2.24 -1.66 -10.79
C PHE A 50 -2.17 -0.13 -10.89
N ALA A 51 -3.33 0.49 -11.09
CA ALA A 51 -3.51 1.94 -11.12
C ALA A 51 -4.37 2.43 -9.94
N THR A 52 -5.21 1.53 -9.40
CA THR A 52 -6.11 1.79 -8.27
C THR A 52 -5.73 0.90 -7.09
N LEU A 53 -5.71 1.48 -5.89
CA LEU A 53 -5.48 0.80 -4.62
C LEU A 53 -6.68 1.01 -3.70
N LEU A 54 -7.33 -0.09 -3.34
CA LEU A 54 -8.39 -0.12 -2.34
C LEU A 54 -7.78 -0.60 -1.02
N VAL A 55 -7.93 0.19 0.03
CA VAL A 55 -7.39 -0.07 1.36
C VAL A 55 -8.51 -0.50 2.30
N GLY A 56 -8.18 -1.31 3.30
CA GLY A 56 -9.13 -1.72 4.35
C GLY A 56 -9.51 -0.57 5.29
N ASP A 57 -8.59 0.38 5.49
CA ASP A 57 -8.77 1.57 6.33
C ASP A 57 -8.25 2.84 5.64
N GLY A 58 -8.98 3.93 5.80
CA GLY A 58 -8.73 5.22 5.15
C GLY A 58 -9.33 5.35 3.75
N ALA A 59 -8.79 6.29 2.97
CA ALA A 59 -9.29 6.65 1.65
C ALA A 59 -8.65 5.81 0.53
N PRO A 60 -9.44 5.30 -0.44
CA PRO A 60 -8.90 4.60 -1.60
C PRO A 60 -8.12 5.56 -2.51
N ILE A 61 -7.13 5.01 -3.25
CA ILE A 61 -6.35 5.76 -4.23
C ILE A 61 -6.76 5.28 -5.62
N LEU A 62 -7.55 6.09 -6.31
CA LEU A 62 -8.18 5.68 -7.57
C LEU A 62 -7.26 5.80 -8.79
N GLN A 63 -6.23 6.64 -8.71
CA GLN A 63 -5.29 6.91 -9.80
C GLN A 63 -3.86 7.03 -9.27
N ASN A 64 -2.88 6.68 -10.09
CA ASN A 64 -1.44 6.73 -9.76
C ASN A 64 -1.09 6.02 -8.45
N ALA A 65 -1.84 4.98 -8.09
CA ALA A 65 -1.68 4.32 -6.80
C ALA A 65 -0.30 3.65 -6.63
N LYS A 66 0.29 3.20 -7.73
CA LYS A 66 1.65 2.64 -7.74
C LYS A 66 2.71 3.67 -7.33
N ASP A 67 2.56 4.92 -7.77
CA ASP A 67 3.47 6.01 -7.39
C ASP A 67 3.32 6.35 -5.91
N ARG A 68 2.07 6.42 -5.42
CA ARG A 68 1.80 6.68 -3.99
C ARG A 68 2.37 5.57 -3.09
N LEU A 69 2.26 4.31 -3.53
CA LEU A 69 2.84 3.18 -2.82
C LEU A 69 4.38 3.19 -2.86
N LYS A 70 4.95 3.62 -3.99
CA LYS A 70 6.40 3.77 -4.13
C LYS A 70 6.95 4.83 -3.18
N GLU A 71 6.28 5.98 -3.06
CA GLU A 71 6.66 7.02 -2.09
C GLU A 71 6.70 6.48 -0.64
N LEU A 72 5.73 5.65 -0.27
CA LEU A 72 5.74 4.98 1.03
C LEU A 72 6.94 4.04 1.16
N VAL A 73 7.20 3.20 0.16
CA VAL A 73 8.34 2.26 0.16
C VAL A 73 9.68 2.99 0.27
N ASP A 74 9.84 4.09 -0.47
CA ASP A 74 11.06 4.90 -0.45
C ASP A 74 11.30 5.57 0.91
N SER A 75 10.23 5.80 1.69
CA SER A 75 10.33 6.31 3.06
C SER A 75 10.89 5.29 4.07
N PHE A 76 10.88 3.99 3.76
CA PHE A 76 11.38 2.94 4.67
C PHE A 76 12.91 2.95 4.83
N SER A 77 13.62 3.57 3.90
CA SER A 77 15.08 3.64 3.85
C SER A 77 15.64 4.90 4.53
N LYS A 78 14.77 5.74 5.09
CA LYS A 78 15.13 6.87 5.96
C LYS A 78 14.93 6.48 7.42
#